data_AF-A0A7X6PR16-F1
#
_entry.id   AF-A0A7X6PR16-F1
#
_cell.length_a   1.000
_cell.length_b   1.000
_cell.length_c   1.000
_cell.angle_alpha   90.00
_cell.angle_beta   90.00
_cell.angle_gamma   90.00
#
_symmetry.space_group_name_H-M   'P 1'
#
loop_
_entity.id
_entity.type
_entity.pdbx_description
1 polymer ?
#
loop_
_entity_poly.entity_id
_entity_poly.type
_entity_poly.pdbx_seq_one_letter_code
_entity_poly.pdbx_strand_id
1 'polypeptide(L)'
;MRRLLPALALPLLLVACADAEHCGVDTEAAAIHDNIHRVPPPTLEGEGWEYYGHSDYDPCADLSYAVVFVTGSTHAQKQNQIMLFHRGEYLGVGLLAPQVYRHWEGDGQEVYVRLIDYEAMEADGAPNAAAANYEVDLTFRWNGERVEPVGRIPNLGLAE
;
A
#
# COMPACT_ATOMS: atom_id res chain seq x y z
N MET A 1 -0.60 -44.88 53.59
CA MET A 1 -1.19 -44.25 52.40
C MET A 1 -0.50 -42.93 52.13
N ARG A 2 0.41 -42.88 51.14
CA ARG A 2 0.97 -41.65 50.56
C ARG A 2 1.32 -41.99 49.12
N ARG A 3 0.47 -41.58 48.18
CA ARG A 3 0.76 -41.65 46.75
C ARG A 3 1.56 -40.39 46.41
N LEU A 4 2.82 -40.58 46.02
CA LEU A 4 3.63 -39.54 45.38
C LEU A 4 3.10 -39.36 43.95
N LEU A 5 2.60 -38.16 43.65
CA LEU A 5 2.27 -37.74 42.29
C LEU A 5 3.57 -37.28 41.60
N PRO A 6 3.82 -37.65 40.33
CA PRO A 6 4.94 -37.10 39.58
C PRO A 6 4.64 -35.65 39.18
N ALA A 7 5.68 -34.81 39.22
CA ALA A 7 5.63 -33.43 38.75
C ALA A 7 5.37 -33.41 37.24
N LEU A 8 4.25 -32.80 36.84
CA LEU A 8 3.97 -32.42 35.46
C LEU A 8 4.89 -31.26 35.10
N ALA A 9 5.90 -31.52 34.26
CA ALA A 9 6.62 -30.47 33.55
C ALA A 9 5.65 -29.85 32.53
N LEU A 10 5.27 -28.58 32.74
CA LEU A 10 4.60 -27.78 31.72
C LEU A 10 5.56 -27.61 30.54
N PRO A 11 5.11 -27.81 29.28
CA PRO A 11 5.90 -27.37 28.15
C PRO A 11 5.93 -25.84 28.19
N LEU A 12 7.14 -25.27 28.23
CA LEU A 12 7.33 -23.85 27.93
C LEU A 12 6.75 -23.60 26.53
N LEU A 13 5.78 -22.68 26.44
CA LEU A 13 5.34 -22.07 25.20
C LEU A 13 6.57 -21.50 24.47
N LEU A 14 7.11 -22.25 23.50
CA LEU A 14 7.77 -21.66 22.34
C LEU A 14 6.67 -21.40 21.30
N VAL A 15 5.98 -20.27 21.44
CA VAL A 15 5.22 -19.67 20.34
C VAL A 15 5.70 -18.23 20.24
N ALA A 16 6.91 -18.06 19.72
CA ALA A 16 7.46 -16.73 19.43
C ALA A 16 8.44 -16.70 18.24
N CYS A 17 8.64 -17.82 17.53
CA CYS A 17 9.58 -17.87 16.39
C CYS A 17 9.02 -18.62 15.16
N ALA A 18 7.69 -18.65 14.96
CA ALA A 18 7.14 -19.12 13.68
C ALA A 18 6.98 -17.95 12.67
N ASP A 19 6.88 -16.72 13.15
CA ASP A 19 6.62 -15.54 12.30
C ASP A 19 7.91 -14.85 11.83
N ALA A 20 9.07 -15.16 12.43
CA ALA A 20 10.35 -14.56 12.06
C ALA A 20 11.03 -15.23 10.84
N GLU A 21 10.57 -16.42 10.42
CA GLU A 21 11.17 -17.16 9.28
C GLU A 21 10.75 -16.62 7.90
N HIS A 22 9.82 -15.67 7.84
CA HIS A 22 9.28 -15.12 6.58
C HIS A 22 9.49 -13.61 6.42
N CYS A 23 10.34 -12.98 7.23
CA CYS A 23 10.66 -11.56 7.05
C CYS A 23 11.49 -11.32 5.78
N GLY A 24 11.30 -10.15 5.18
CA GLY A 24 11.97 -9.74 3.94
C GLY A 24 10.96 -9.45 2.83
N VAL A 25 11.41 -8.68 1.83
CA VAL A 25 10.58 -8.30 0.68
C VAL A 25 10.15 -9.53 -0.11
N ASP A 26 8.84 -9.72 -0.23
CA ASP A 26 8.18 -10.73 -1.06
C ASP A 26 7.12 -10.05 -1.95
N THR A 27 7.51 -9.70 -3.18
CA THR A 27 6.63 -9.05 -4.14
C THR A 27 5.55 -9.98 -4.71
N GLU A 28 5.63 -11.28 -4.46
CA GLU A 28 4.69 -12.30 -4.94
C GLU A 28 3.81 -12.85 -3.81
N ALA A 29 3.83 -12.21 -2.64
CA ALA A 29 3.07 -12.63 -1.48
C ALA A 29 1.56 -12.70 -1.80
N ALA A 30 0.93 -13.82 -1.43
CA ALA A 30 -0.52 -14.01 -1.59
C ALA A 30 -1.35 -12.90 -0.93
N ALA A 31 -0.85 -12.31 0.16
CA ALA A 31 -1.48 -11.19 0.84
C ALA A 31 -1.77 -9.98 -0.08
N ILE A 32 -0.96 -9.75 -1.11
CA ILE A 32 -1.21 -8.70 -2.09
C ILE A 32 -2.48 -9.03 -2.88
N HIS A 33 -2.50 -10.18 -3.55
CA HIS A 33 -3.62 -10.61 -4.40
C HIS A 33 -4.92 -10.81 -3.62
N ASP A 34 -4.83 -11.40 -2.42
CA ASP A 34 -5.98 -11.67 -1.56
C ASP A 34 -6.70 -10.39 -1.14
N ASN A 35 -6.03 -9.23 -1.13
CA ASN A 35 -6.61 -7.95 -0.72
C ASN A 35 -7.01 -7.02 -1.87
N ILE A 36 -6.72 -7.33 -3.14
CA ILE A 36 -7.07 -6.45 -4.29
C ILE A 36 -8.57 -6.16 -4.35
N HIS A 37 -9.42 -7.14 -4.02
CA HIS A 37 -10.88 -6.99 -4.01
C HIS A 37 -11.41 -5.99 -2.96
N ARG A 38 -10.57 -5.57 -2.01
CA ARG A 38 -10.89 -4.59 -0.97
C ARG A 38 -10.45 -3.17 -1.33
N VAL A 39 -9.75 -2.99 -2.45
CA VAL A 39 -9.38 -1.67 -2.97
C VAL A 39 -10.65 -0.99 -3.51
N PRO A 40 -10.91 0.29 -3.19
CA PRO A 40 -12.03 1.02 -3.79
C PRO A 40 -11.98 0.93 -5.32
N PRO A 41 -13.12 0.76 -6.01
CA PRO A 41 -13.13 0.53 -7.45
C PRO A 41 -12.49 1.71 -8.22
N PRO A 42 -11.98 1.48 -9.45
CA PRO A 42 -11.56 2.55 -10.34
C PRO A 42 -12.70 3.54 -10.64
N THR A 43 -12.36 4.69 -11.23
CA THR A 43 -13.34 5.75 -11.52
C THR A 43 -14.42 5.32 -12.52
N LEU A 44 -14.07 4.52 -13.54
CA LEU A 44 -15.04 4.07 -14.53
C LEU A 44 -15.65 2.72 -14.15
N GLU A 45 -16.97 2.61 -14.31
CA GLU A 45 -17.71 1.39 -14.03
C GLU A 45 -17.25 0.24 -14.94
N GLY A 46 -17.07 -0.95 -14.35
CA GLY A 46 -16.65 -2.15 -15.06
C GLY A 46 -15.13 -2.32 -15.20
N GLU A 47 -14.34 -1.33 -14.80
CA GLU A 47 -12.89 -1.48 -14.66
C GLU A 47 -12.53 -2.17 -13.34
N GLY A 48 -11.37 -2.84 -13.34
CA GLY A 48 -10.81 -3.50 -12.16
C GLY A 48 -9.37 -3.06 -11.88
N TRP A 49 -8.78 -3.68 -10.86
CA TRP A 49 -7.40 -3.50 -10.47
C TRP A 49 -6.56 -4.71 -10.87
N GLU A 50 -5.36 -4.46 -11.38
CA GLU A 50 -4.37 -5.48 -11.71
C GLU A 50 -3.02 -5.13 -11.06
N TYR A 51 -2.37 -6.15 -10.51
CA TYR A 51 -1.05 -6.05 -9.90
C TYR A 51 0.02 -6.54 -10.88
N TYR A 52 1.13 -5.79 -10.98
CA TYR A 52 2.21 -6.08 -11.93
C TYR A 52 3.60 -6.23 -11.26
N GLY A 53 3.64 -6.61 -9.98
CA GLY A 53 4.92 -6.83 -9.27
C GLY A 53 5.54 -5.57 -8.63
N HIS A 54 4.82 -4.44 -8.62
CA HIS A 54 5.30 -3.18 -8.05
C HIS A 54 5.02 -3.12 -6.55
N SER A 55 5.97 -3.56 -5.73
CA SER A 55 5.79 -3.68 -4.28
C SER A 55 7.13 -3.76 -3.55
N ASP A 56 7.12 -3.41 -2.27
CA ASP A 56 8.15 -3.75 -1.29
C ASP A 56 7.57 -4.58 -0.11
N TYR A 57 6.43 -5.27 -0.34
CA TYR A 57 5.69 -5.98 0.69
C TYR A 57 6.62 -6.84 1.54
N ASP A 58 6.63 -6.56 2.84
CA ASP A 58 7.40 -7.30 3.83
C ASP A 58 6.49 -7.49 5.05
N PRO A 59 6.23 -8.75 5.47
CA PRO A 59 5.36 -9.04 6.61
C PRO A 59 5.95 -8.59 7.95
N CYS A 60 7.20 -8.12 7.98
CA CYS A 60 7.88 -7.63 9.18
C CYS A 60 8.12 -6.11 9.16
N ALA A 61 7.90 -5.44 8.03
CA ALA A 61 8.02 -3.98 7.95
C ALA A 61 6.90 -3.28 8.72
N ASP A 62 7.20 -2.12 9.33
CA ASP A 62 6.16 -1.28 9.93
C ASP A 62 5.31 -0.63 8.84
N LEU A 63 5.83 -0.39 7.65
CA LEU A 63 5.01 -0.04 6.51
C LEU A 63 5.63 -0.59 5.23
N SER A 64 4.81 -1.25 4.44
CA SER A 64 5.13 -1.69 3.08
C SER A 64 3.93 -1.47 2.16
N TYR A 65 4.14 -1.56 0.85
CA TYR A 65 3.13 -1.26 -0.15
C TYR A 65 3.08 -2.27 -1.29
N ALA A 66 1.95 -2.25 -2.01
CA ALA A 66 1.84 -2.78 -3.36
C ALA A 66 1.05 -1.79 -4.24
N VAL A 67 1.41 -1.69 -5.52
CA VAL A 67 0.75 -0.79 -6.47
C VAL A 67 -0.09 -1.58 -7.45
N VAL A 68 -1.37 -1.27 -7.50
CA VAL A 68 -2.30 -1.81 -8.50
C VAL A 68 -2.65 -0.74 -9.52
N PHE A 69 -2.89 -1.16 -10.75
CA PHE A 69 -3.21 -0.27 -11.86
C PHE A 69 -4.57 -0.65 -12.43
N VAL A 70 -5.25 0.31 -13.00
CA VAL A 70 -6.53 0.07 -13.66
C VAL A 70 -6.33 -0.89 -14.85
N THR A 71 -7.19 -1.90 -14.95
CA THR A 71 -7.16 -2.90 -16.03
C THR A 71 -7.49 -2.29 -17.38
N GLY A 72 -6.92 -2.83 -18.46
CA GLY A 72 -7.33 -2.51 -19.83
C GLY A 72 -6.88 -1.14 -20.36
N SER A 73 -6.23 -0.31 -19.53
CA SER A 73 -5.66 0.96 -19.96
C SER A 73 -4.17 0.83 -20.28
N THR A 74 -3.78 1.25 -21.47
CA THR A 74 -2.37 1.39 -21.89
C THR A 74 -1.88 2.84 -21.80
N HIS A 75 -2.72 3.75 -21.28
CA HIS A 75 -2.36 5.15 -21.15
C HIS A 75 -1.20 5.34 -20.16
N ALA A 76 -0.27 6.24 -20.50
CA ALA A 76 0.87 6.58 -19.66
C ALA A 76 0.45 7.21 -18.30
N GLN A 77 -0.76 7.75 -18.23
CA GLN A 77 -1.38 8.33 -17.05
C GLN A 77 -2.56 7.49 -16.55
N LYS A 78 -2.49 6.16 -16.75
CA LYS A 78 -3.52 5.25 -16.21
C LYS A 78 -3.58 5.33 -14.69
N GLN A 79 -4.79 5.29 -14.16
CA GLN A 79 -5.01 5.34 -12.72
C GLN A 79 -4.35 4.15 -12.02
N ASN A 80 -3.91 4.40 -10.80
CA ASN A 80 -3.36 3.41 -9.92
C ASN A 80 -3.70 3.73 -8.46
N GLN A 81 -3.50 2.71 -7.63
CA GLN A 81 -3.68 2.77 -6.18
C GLN A 81 -2.52 2.15 -5.45
N ILE A 82 -2.20 2.74 -4.30
CA ILE A 82 -1.20 2.20 -3.37
C ILE A 82 -1.94 1.49 -2.25
N MET A 83 -1.81 0.18 -2.22
CA MET A 83 -2.19 -0.69 -1.12
C MET A 83 -1.12 -0.63 -0.04
N LEU A 84 -1.52 -0.52 1.23
CA LEU A 84 -0.61 -0.37 2.36
C LEU A 84 -0.78 -1.51 3.37
N PHE A 85 0.34 -1.96 3.91
CA PHE A 85 0.43 -3.08 4.84
C PHE A 85 1.30 -2.70 6.05
N HIS A 86 0.88 -3.12 7.25
CA HIS A 86 1.68 -3.03 8.47
C HIS A 86 1.89 -4.43 9.00
N ARG A 87 3.14 -4.90 9.02
CA ARG A 87 3.51 -6.23 9.53
C ARG A 87 2.63 -7.35 8.96
N GLY A 88 2.43 -7.33 7.64
CA GLY A 88 1.63 -8.29 6.89
C GLY A 88 0.11 -8.06 6.94
N GLU A 89 -0.38 -7.17 7.81
CA GLU A 89 -1.80 -6.83 7.85
C GLU A 89 -2.14 -5.76 6.79
N TYR A 90 -3.13 -6.04 5.94
CA TYR A 90 -3.62 -5.07 4.97
C TYR A 90 -4.44 -3.96 5.65
N LEU A 91 -3.97 -2.73 5.53
CA LEU A 91 -4.57 -1.55 6.13
C LEU A 91 -5.61 -0.87 5.23
N GLY A 92 -5.50 -1.05 3.92
CA GLY A 92 -6.31 -0.32 2.94
C GLY A 92 -5.43 0.39 1.90
N VAL A 93 -5.96 1.48 1.35
CA VAL A 93 -5.28 2.32 0.36
C VAL A 93 -4.74 3.60 0.96
N GLY A 94 -3.67 4.16 0.39
CA GLY A 94 -3.09 5.43 0.83
C GLY A 94 -4.06 6.61 0.70
N LEU A 95 -4.79 6.69 -0.41
CA LEU A 95 -5.80 7.70 -0.69
C LEU A 95 -7.09 7.03 -1.19
N LEU A 96 -8.27 7.53 -0.81
CA LEU A 96 -9.53 6.88 -1.20
C LEU A 96 -9.85 7.05 -2.68
N ALA A 97 -9.59 8.23 -3.24
CA ALA A 97 -9.73 8.48 -4.66
C ALA A 97 -8.52 7.92 -5.41
N PRO A 98 -8.72 7.12 -6.48
CA PRO A 98 -7.65 6.72 -7.38
C PRO A 98 -6.81 7.90 -7.86
N GLN A 99 -5.49 7.69 -7.98
CA GLN A 99 -4.55 8.73 -8.39
C GLN A 99 -3.76 8.30 -9.62
N VAL A 100 -2.81 9.14 -10.03
CA VAL A 100 -1.74 8.76 -10.97
C VAL A 100 -0.40 8.91 -10.26
N TYR A 101 -0.04 7.89 -9.47
CA TYR A 101 1.28 7.70 -8.90
C TYR A 101 2.29 7.43 -10.02
N ARG A 102 3.39 8.18 -10.03
CA ARG A 102 4.47 8.12 -11.03
C ARG A 102 5.76 7.53 -10.46
N HIS A 103 5.86 7.55 -9.14
CA HIS A 103 6.96 6.97 -8.38
C HIS A 103 6.44 6.46 -7.05
N TRP A 104 7.06 5.39 -6.55
CA TRP A 104 6.80 4.73 -5.29
C TRP A 104 8.10 4.08 -4.81
N GLU A 105 8.41 4.25 -3.54
CA GLU A 105 9.56 3.65 -2.87
C GLU A 105 9.22 3.52 -1.38
N GLY A 106 9.70 2.48 -0.72
CA GLY A 106 9.53 2.32 0.71
C GLY A 106 10.82 1.84 1.36
N ASP A 107 10.96 2.16 2.64
CA ASP A 107 12.15 1.85 3.45
C ASP A 107 11.84 0.91 4.64
N GLY A 108 10.63 0.33 4.63
CA GLY A 108 10.11 -0.52 5.70
C GLY A 108 9.50 0.24 6.89
N GLN A 109 9.50 1.57 6.86
CA GLN A 109 8.89 2.46 7.87
C GLN A 109 7.94 3.48 7.24
N GLU A 110 8.36 4.04 6.11
CA GLU A 110 7.62 5.03 5.33
C GLU A 110 7.54 4.58 3.86
N VAL A 111 6.52 5.09 3.16
CA VAL A 111 6.32 4.92 1.72
C VAL A 111 6.29 6.28 1.07
N TYR A 112 7.27 6.57 0.22
CA TYR A 112 7.44 7.81 -0.51
C TYR A 112 6.86 7.67 -1.90
N VAL A 113 6.03 8.62 -2.29
CA VAL A 113 5.30 8.55 -3.54
C VAL A 113 5.29 9.90 -4.22
N ARG A 114 5.15 9.88 -5.54
CA ARG A 114 4.96 11.09 -6.33
C ARG A 114 3.73 10.94 -7.20
N LEU A 115 2.85 11.93 -7.17
CA LEU A 115 1.57 11.92 -7.87
C LEU A 115 1.51 13.08 -8.87
N ILE A 116 0.74 12.93 -9.95
CA ILE A 116 0.36 14.06 -10.81
C ILE A 116 -0.70 14.90 -10.09
N ASP A 117 -0.47 16.22 -10.00
CA ASP A 117 -1.39 17.24 -9.52
C ASP A 117 -2.18 17.82 -10.70
N TYR A 118 -3.33 17.21 -10.99
CA TYR A 118 -4.21 17.64 -12.06
C TYR A 118 -4.88 18.98 -11.74
N GLU A 119 -5.15 19.30 -10.47
CA GLU A 119 -5.73 20.58 -10.07
C GLU A 119 -4.78 21.74 -10.44
N ALA A 120 -3.48 21.61 -10.18
CA ALA A 120 -2.50 22.62 -10.60
C ALA A 120 -2.32 22.66 -12.13
N MET A 121 -2.33 21.50 -12.79
CA MET A 121 -2.21 21.43 -14.25
C MET A 121 -3.39 22.12 -14.95
N GLU A 122 -4.61 21.91 -14.45
CA GLU A 122 -5.83 22.57 -14.94
C GLU A 122 -5.82 24.07 -14.67
N ALA A 123 -5.38 24.50 -13.48
CA ALA A 123 -5.27 25.91 -13.14
C ALA A 123 -4.33 26.69 -14.09
N ASP A 124 -3.27 26.03 -14.56
CA ASP A 124 -2.33 26.59 -15.54
C ASP A 124 -2.79 26.42 -17.00
N GLY A 125 -3.88 25.69 -17.25
CA GLY A 125 -4.34 25.33 -18.59
C GLY A 125 -3.31 24.50 -19.39
N ALA A 126 -2.49 23.72 -18.69
CA ALA A 126 -1.41 22.96 -19.29
C ALA A 126 -1.91 21.70 -20.03
N PRO A 127 -1.29 21.34 -21.17
CA PRO A 127 -1.68 20.13 -21.89
C PRO A 127 -1.23 18.87 -21.15
N ASN A 128 -1.94 17.74 -21.36
CA ASN A 128 -1.59 16.44 -20.74
C ASN A 128 -0.13 16.01 -20.99
N ALA A 129 0.49 16.42 -22.10
CA ALA A 129 1.89 16.13 -22.39
C ALA A 129 2.88 16.78 -21.41
N ALA A 130 2.44 17.83 -20.69
CA ALA A 130 3.22 18.53 -19.68
C ALA A 130 3.01 17.98 -18.26
N ALA A 131 2.20 16.93 -18.06
CA ALA A 131 1.80 16.45 -16.73
C ALA A 131 2.97 16.07 -15.81
N ALA A 132 4.12 15.65 -16.37
CA ALA A 132 5.33 15.37 -15.60
C ALA A 132 5.95 16.61 -14.92
N ASN A 133 5.55 17.82 -15.33
CA ASN A 133 5.95 19.08 -14.67
C ASN A 133 5.06 19.41 -13.45
N TYR A 134 3.96 18.68 -13.28
CA TYR A 134 2.95 18.88 -12.24
C TYR A 134 2.95 17.70 -11.28
N GLU A 135 4.11 17.37 -10.74
CA GLU A 135 4.25 16.25 -9.81
C GLU A 135 4.44 16.77 -8.37
N VAL A 136 3.79 16.13 -7.41
CA VAL A 136 3.89 16.45 -5.98
C VAL A 136 4.32 15.20 -5.19
N ASP A 137 5.25 15.41 -4.25
CA ASP A 137 5.70 14.36 -3.33
C ASP A 137 4.73 14.25 -2.14
N LEU A 138 4.46 13.01 -1.73
CA LEU A 138 3.67 12.65 -0.56
C LEU A 138 4.36 11.48 0.13
N THR A 139 4.35 11.46 1.46
CA THR A 139 4.86 10.33 2.25
C THR A 139 3.73 9.72 3.05
N PHE A 140 3.62 8.40 3.06
CA PHE A 140 2.78 7.67 4.01
C PHE A 140 3.68 7.13 5.11
N ARG A 141 3.29 7.33 6.38
CA ARG A 141 4.02 6.78 7.52
C ARG A 141 3.09 6.15 8.54
N TRP A 142 3.57 5.10 9.20
CA TRP A 142 2.89 4.53 10.35
C TRP A 142 3.18 5.38 11.59
N ASN A 143 2.15 5.86 12.29
CA ASN A 143 2.33 6.69 13.50
C ASN A 143 2.20 5.91 14.82
N GLY A 144 2.08 4.57 14.76
CA GLY A 144 1.84 3.70 15.90
C GLY A 144 0.39 3.19 16.01
N GLU A 145 -0.57 3.84 15.35
CA GLU A 145 -1.99 3.45 15.36
C GLU A 145 -2.57 3.32 13.95
N ARG A 146 -2.17 4.20 13.04
CA ARG A 146 -2.66 4.25 11.66
C ARG A 146 -1.58 4.81 10.74
N VAL A 147 -1.81 4.63 9.45
CA VAL A 147 -1.06 5.39 8.45
C VAL A 147 -1.56 6.83 8.43
N GLU A 148 -0.61 7.76 8.34
CA GLU A 148 -0.88 9.16 8.07
C GLU A 148 -0.12 9.63 6.82
N PRO A 149 -0.78 10.41 5.95
CA PRO A 149 -0.10 11.10 4.86
C PRO A 149 0.59 12.36 5.37
N VAL A 150 1.81 12.60 4.90
CA VAL A 150 2.66 13.76 5.18
C VAL A 150 2.94 14.47 3.87
N GLY A 151 2.49 15.71 3.79
CA GLY A 151 2.53 16.50 2.56
C GLY A 151 1.13 16.91 2.10
N ARG A 152 1.07 17.60 0.97
CA ARG A 152 -0.20 18.02 0.37
C ARG A 152 -0.73 16.88 -0.50
N ILE A 153 -1.97 16.49 -0.26
CA ILE A 153 -2.70 15.56 -1.13
C ILE A 153 -3.37 16.37 -2.24
N PRO A 154 -3.01 16.17 -3.53
CA PRO A 154 -3.68 16.83 -4.65
C PRO A 154 -5.01 16.12 -5.01
N ASN A 155 -5.77 16.70 -5.93
CA ASN A 155 -6.89 16.07 -6.63
C ASN A 155 -8.08 15.70 -5.72
N LEU A 156 -8.23 16.36 -4.58
CA LEU A 156 -9.33 16.09 -3.66
C LEU A 156 -10.67 16.66 -4.18
N GLY A 157 -10.62 17.68 -5.03
CA GLY A 157 -11.80 18.31 -5.64
C GLY A 157 -12.20 17.73 -7.01
N LEU A 158 -11.44 16.76 -7.55
CA LEU A 158 -11.69 16.21 -8.89
C LEU A 158 -12.65 15.00 -8.89
N ALA A 159 -13.09 14.56 -7.71
CA ALA A 159 -13.98 13.42 -7.54
C ALA A 159 -15.48 13.78 -7.54
N GLU A 160 -15.84 15.00 -7.95
CA GLU A 160 -17.24 15.46 -8.11
C GLU A 160 -17.79 15.26 -9.54
#